data_AF-A0A946N488-F1
#
_entry.id   AF-A0A946N488-F1
#
_cell.length_a   1.000
_cell.length_b   1.000
_cell.length_c   1.000
_cell.angle_alpha   90.00
_cell.angle_beta   90.00
_cell.angle_gamma   90.00
#
_symmetry.space_group_name_H-M   'P 1'
#
loop_
_entity.id
_entity.type
_entity.pdbx_description
1 polymer ?
#
loop_
_entity_poly.entity_id
_entity_poly.type
_entity_poly.pdbx_seq_one_letter_code
_entity_poly.pdbx_strand_id
1 'polypeptide(L)'
;MSTVSPTVLPATSLAQMDALILDGKFHEATEQFCQLVSAGHTIPDLALHAMTTAAPYLQVPAHEKLLENGEFRNVNYDHTLLGIRAGMHLSPWLSDVEKNLGVVQGMYYIPQGLDVWSQLECGFPGHYAREQEQCAEEDIGHELNCYFEDQEPLVEGSIDERFDAMFRALTQGDKATSYRIFLGLAAEPEQRHRLQDMVLFASIIDQQEYNSFRRVRHIGHKPIRARAMFDLADWVGWERAQPFFYLGVPDVCNAPIFHSLYDHACFLLNLHFKGAQFDLLDNNTAALSQAAQDQLQGLIMAGDPMAVADDITALLKQGAAPQNIADVVNIAHATHSVSRLRSPIAYTVPMHSFDYANVVNYWLRNFHNHHQVKAIYLSAWFVTDTIREIDAYPNLPGVAEPDPDARGDWAMGIATENLLDELELAVAAQDPSSAVALVRTWNGRHNPHEPGARDDLIRMLAHCAGKYQGDAHIFRNACSVIEEYQLNTASPERKDVLFEFWAHFLSFYKKRTLATDCYDMYHRHFGPDSGNGSGND
;
A
#
# COMPACT_ATOMS: atom_id res chain seq x y z
N MET A 1 -33.82 48.58 -11.26
CA MET A 1 -33.90 47.49 -10.27
C MET A 1 -34.07 46.20 -11.05
N SER A 2 -32.95 45.51 -11.32
CA SER A 2 -32.95 44.16 -11.89
C SER A 2 -32.47 43.25 -10.76
N THR A 3 -33.37 42.44 -10.24
CA THR A 3 -33.11 41.47 -9.17
C THR A 3 -32.33 40.32 -9.77
N VAL A 4 -31.04 40.22 -9.41
CA VAL A 4 -30.25 39.01 -9.64
C VAL A 4 -30.81 37.95 -8.70
N SER A 5 -31.40 36.90 -9.26
CA SER A 5 -31.81 35.71 -8.51
C SER A 5 -30.58 35.10 -7.82
N PRO A 6 -30.68 34.69 -6.55
CA PRO A 6 -29.62 33.95 -5.92
C PRO A 6 -29.47 32.60 -6.63
N THR A 7 -28.28 32.33 -7.15
CA THR A 7 -27.88 31.03 -7.66
C THR A 7 -28.12 30.01 -6.56
N VAL A 8 -29.10 29.13 -6.74
CA VAL A 8 -29.33 27.99 -5.85
C VAL A 8 -28.08 27.13 -5.94
N LEU A 9 -27.30 27.05 -4.86
CA LEU A 9 -26.22 26.05 -4.77
C LEU A 9 -26.85 24.67 -4.99
N PRO A 10 -26.29 23.82 -5.87
CA PRO A 10 -26.84 22.48 -6.08
C PRO A 10 -26.94 21.75 -4.74
N ALA A 11 -28.02 21.01 -4.53
CA ALA A 11 -28.27 20.34 -3.27
C ALA A 11 -27.15 19.31 -3.00
N THR A 12 -26.37 19.54 -1.93
CA THR A 12 -25.41 18.56 -1.41
C THR A 12 -26.18 17.29 -1.04
N SER A 13 -25.94 16.20 -1.76
CA SER A 13 -26.61 14.91 -1.61
C SER A 13 -25.69 13.76 -2.01
N LEU A 14 -25.99 12.56 -1.47
CA LEU A 14 -25.31 11.32 -1.82
C LEU A 14 -25.48 10.98 -3.32
N ALA A 15 -26.70 11.12 -3.87
CA ALA A 15 -26.96 10.86 -5.29
C ALA A 15 -26.13 11.75 -6.23
N GLN A 16 -25.85 13.00 -5.83
CA GLN A 16 -24.95 13.86 -6.60
C GLN A 16 -23.50 13.38 -6.51
N MET A 17 -23.06 12.87 -5.36
CA MET A 17 -21.73 12.26 -5.22
C MET A 17 -21.61 11.04 -6.13
N ASP A 18 -22.63 10.19 -6.19
CA ASP A 18 -22.66 9.02 -7.08
C ASP A 18 -22.49 9.41 -8.54
N ALA A 19 -23.28 10.38 -9.01
CA ALA A 19 -23.21 10.86 -10.39
C ALA A 19 -21.82 11.40 -10.74
N LEU A 20 -21.15 12.09 -9.81
CA LEU A 20 -19.80 12.62 -10.03
C LEU A 20 -18.74 11.52 -10.03
N ILE A 21 -18.87 10.51 -9.16
CA ILE A 21 -18.00 9.33 -9.16
C ILE A 21 -18.09 8.62 -10.51
N LEU A 22 -19.30 8.30 -10.96
CA LEU A 22 -19.52 7.54 -12.18
C LEU A 22 -19.17 8.30 -13.47
N ASP A 23 -19.09 9.64 -13.42
CA ASP A 23 -18.64 10.49 -14.52
C ASP A 23 -17.12 10.77 -14.49
N GLY A 24 -16.38 10.15 -13.56
CA GLY A 24 -14.93 10.34 -13.42
C GLY A 24 -14.51 11.74 -12.93
N LYS A 25 -15.46 12.52 -12.38
CA LYS A 25 -15.27 13.90 -11.89
C LYS A 25 -14.67 13.91 -10.50
N PHE A 26 -13.40 13.56 -10.41
CA PHE A 26 -12.70 13.33 -9.16
C PHE A 26 -12.61 14.55 -8.24
N HIS A 27 -12.40 15.74 -8.79
CA HIS A 27 -12.34 16.97 -8.01
C HIS A 27 -13.70 17.28 -7.37
N GLU A 28 -14.75 17.35 -8.20
CA GLU A 28 -16.11 17.67 -7.76
C GLU A 28 -16.69 16.60 -6.83
N ALA A 29 -16.45 15.32 -7.12
CA ALA A 29 -16.87 14.23 -6.23
C ALA A 29 -16.25 14.35 -4.84
N THR A 30 -15.00 14.79 -4.77
CA THR A 30 -14.29 14.97 -3.49
C THR A 30 -14.72 16.25 -2.77
N GLU A 31 -14.99 17.33 -3.49
CA GLU A 31 -15.56 18.54 -2.89
C GLU A 31 -16.95 18.23 -2.31
N GLN A 32 -17.76 17.47 -3.03
CA GLN A 32 -19.06 16.97 -2.56
C GLN A 32 -18.92 16.11 -1.30
N PHE A 33 -17.92 15.22 -1.25
CA PHE A 33 -17.59 14.43 -0.07
C PHE A 33 -17.27 15.34 1.13
N CYS A 34 -16.40 16.34 0.97
CA CYS A 34 -16.05 17.30 2.03
C CYS A 34 -17.26 18.10 2.53
N GLN A 35 -18.16 18.50 1.63
CA GLN A 35 -19.41 19.17 1.99
C GLN A 35 -20.34 18.26 2.80
N LEU A 36 -20.47 16.98 2.43
CA LEU A 36 -21.28 16.01 3.18
C LEU A 36 -20.73 15.76 4.59
N VAL A 37 -19.40 15.68 4.74
CA VAL A 37 -18.76 15.62 6.07
C VAL A 37 -19.09 16.86 6.89
N SER A 38 -18.97 18.04 6.28
CA SER A 38 -19.32 19.32 6.92
C SER A 38 -20.80 19.41 7.31
N ALA A 39 -21.67 18.71 6.59
CA ALA A 39 -23.10 18.58 6.87
C ALA A 39 -23.44 17.51 7.93
N GLY A 40 -22.44 16.86 8.52
CA GLY A 40 -22.61 15.93 9.65
C GLY A 40 -22.57 14.44 9.30
N HIS A 41 -22.28 14.08 8.05
CA HIS A 41 -22.01 12.67 7.72
C HIS A 41 -20.65 12.23 8.27
N THR A 42 -20.55 10.94 8.61
CA THR A 42 -19.28 10.37 9.10
C THR A 42 -18.37 9.99 7.93
N ILE A 43 -17.05 10.13 8.11
CA ILE A 43 -16.05 9.70 7.13
C ILE A 43 -16.16 8.21 6.79
N PRO A 44 -16.29 7.27 7.75
CA PRO A 44 -16.46 5.85 7.44
C PRO A 44 -17.70 5.57 6.58
N ASP A 45 -18.84 6.19 6.89
CA ASP A 45 -20.07 5.95 6.13
C ASP A 45 -19.99 6.52 4.71
N LEU A 46 -19.36 7.68 4.52
CA LEU A 46 -19.16 8.25 3.18
C LEU A 46 -18.13 7.47 2.36
N ALA A 47 -17.04 7.00 2.98
CA ALA A 47 -16.06 6.14 2.30
C ALA A 47 -16.70 4.82 1.85
N LEU A 48 -17.51 4.19 2.72
CA LEU A 48 -18.29 3.02 2.38
C LEU A 48 -19.29 3.31 1.23
N HIS A 49 -19.97 4.45 1.28
CA HIS A 49 -20.93 4.83 0.24
C HIS A 49 -20.23 5.03 -1.12
N ALA A 50 -19.14 5.80 -1.16
CA ALA A 50 -18.36 6.00 -2.37
C ALA A 50 -17.86 4.67 -2.97
N MET A 51 -17.41 3.74 -2.12
CA MET A 51 -16.98 2.42 -2.57
C MET A 51 -18.15 1.53 -3.00
N THR A 52 -19.33 1.66 -2.40
CA THR A 52 -20.55 0.98 -2.90
C THR A 52 -20.85 1.38 -4.35
N THR A 53 -20.68 2.65 -4.67
CA THR A 53 -20.92 3.18 -6.01
C THR A 53 -19.80 2.80 -6.99
N ALA A 54 -18.53 2.87 -6.55
CA ALA A 54 -17.38 2.63 -7.42
C ALA A 54 -17.08 1.14 -7.67
N ALA A 55 -17.30 0.27 -6.67
CA ALA A 55 -16.83 -1.10 -6.69
C ALA A 55 -17.19 -1.90 -7.95
N PRO A 56 -18.43 -1.86 -8.49
CA PRO A 56 -18.80 -2.60 -9.70
C PRO A 56 -17.92 -2.31 -10.92
N TYR A 57 -17.30 -1.14 -10.95
CA TYR A 57 -16.51 -0.65 -12.07
C TYR A 57 -15.00 -0.67 -11.80
N LEU A 58 -14.56 -1.19 -10.65
CA LEU A 58 -13.13 -1.30 -10.31
C LEU A 58 -12.57 -2.68 -10.64
N GLN A 59 -13.42 -3.68 -10.84
CA GLN A 59 -12.98 -5.02 -11.24
C GLN A 59 -12.37 -5.00 -12.64
N VAL A 60 -11.43 -5.92 -12.88
CA VAL A 60 -10.83 -6.13 -14.20
C VAL A 60 -10.96 -7.60 -14.62
N PRO A 61 -11.07 -7.89 -15.92
CA PRO A 61 -11.01 -9.27 -16.40
C PRO A 61 -9.70 -9.97 -16.00
N ALA A 62 -8.58 -9.25 -16.09
CA ALA A 62 -7.26 -9.64 -15.61
C ALA A 62 -6.40 -8.40 -15.32
N HIS A 63 -5.33 -8.57 -14.54
CA HIS A 63 -4.29 -7.55 -14.32
C HIS A 63 -3.31 -7.41 -15.49
N GLU A 64 -3.57 -8.14 -16.57
CA GLU A 64 -2.84 -8.03 -17.83
C GLU A 64 -3.82 -7.90 -18.99
N LYS A 65 -3.46 -7.07 -19.96
CA LYS A 65 -4.17 -6.93 -21.24
C LYS A 65 -3.17 -7.11 -22.38
N LEU A 66 -3.48 -7.97 -23.34
CA LEU A 66 -2.72 -8.05 -24.58
C LEU A 66 -3.22 -6.95 -25.52
N LEU A 67 -2.37 -5.99 -25.83
CA LEU A 67 -2.70 -4.89 -26.73
C LEU A 67 -2.63 -5.33 -28.20
N GLU A 68 -3.23 -4.56 -29.09
CA GLU A 68 -3.25 -4.86 -30.55
C GLU A 68 -1.84 -4.96 -31.17
N ASN A 69 -0.86 -4.26 -30.59
CA ASN A 69 0.54 -4.33 -31.01
C ASN A 69 1.27 -5.62 -30.57
N GLY A 70 0.59 -6.52 -29.86
CA GLY A 70 1.14 -7.77 -29.34
C GLY A 70 1.94 -7.64 -28.06
N GLU A 71 2.02 -6.44 -27.46
CA GLU A 71 2.64 -6.25 -26.15
C GLU A 71 1.63 -6.44 -25.01
N PHE A 72 2.11 -6.93 -23.87
CA PHE A 72 1.33 -6.94 -22.64
C PHE A 72 1.35 -5.57 -21.94
N ARG A 73 0.19 -5.20 -21.40
CA ARG A 73 -0.01 -4.06 -20.51
C ARG A 73 -0.44 -4.58 -19.14
N ASN A 74 0.35 -4.31 -18.12
CA ASN A 74 -0.03 -4.55 -16.74
C ASN A 74 -0.98 -3.43 -16.26
N VAL A 75 -2.07 -3.80 -15.61
CA VAL A 75 -3.07 -2.89 -15.07
C VAL A 75 -3.38 -3.18 -13.62
N ASN A 76 -3.54 -2.12 -12.84
CA ASN A 76 -3.95 -2.22 -11.45
C ASN A 76 -4.93 -1.09 -11.13
N TYR A 77 -5.93 -1.40 -10.30
CA TYR A 77 -6.88 -0.45 -9.74
C TYR A 77 -6.61 -0.21 -8.24
N ASP A 78 -5.41 -0.58 -7.79
CA ASP A 78 -5.03 -0.79 -6.40
C ASP A 78 -5.19 0.45 -5.53
N HIS A 79 -5.16 1.64 -6.11
CA HIS A 79 -5.11 2.90 -5.35
C HIS A 79 -6.46 3.31 -4.72
N THR A 80 -7.60 2.77 -5.16
CA THR A 80 -8.91 3.16 -4.61
C THR A 80 -9.09 2.70 -3.16
N LEU A 81 -9.01 1.39 -2.90
CA LEU A 81 -9.17 0.86 -1.55
C LEU A 81 -7.92 1.09 -0.68
N LEU A 82 -6.73 1.09 -1.28
CA LEU A 82 -5.48 1.28 -0.55
C LEU A 82 -5.32 2.72 -0.05
N GLY A 83 -5.79 3.71 -0.82
CA GLY A 83 -5.81 5.11 -0.39
C GLY A 83 -6.69 5.33 0.85
N ILE A 84 -7.90 4.74 0.86
CA ILE A 84 -8.82 4.83 2.00
C ILE A 84 -8.20 4.17 3.24
N ARG A 85 -7.67 2.94 3.09
CA ARG A 85 -6.98 2.26 4.20
C ARG A 85 -5.85 3.11 4.75
N ALA A 86 -5.01 3.63 3.87
CA ALA A 86 -3.85 4.39 4.29
C ALA A 86 -4.27 5.65 5.05
N GLY A 87 -5.28 6.37 4.54
CA GLY A 87 -5.84 7.52 5.22
C GLY A 87 -6.40 7.19 6.62
N MET A 88 -7.10 6.06 6.75
CA MET A 88 -7.60 5.58 8.03
C MET A 88 -6.48 5.32 9.04
N HIS A 89 -5.42 4.62 8.63
CA HIS A 89 -4.28 4.28 9.51
C HIS A 89 -3.39 5.48 9.85
N LEU A 90 -3.32 6.48 8.97
CA LEU A 90 -2.54 7.70 9.22
C LEU A 90 -3.29 8.73 10.07
N SER A 91 -4.61 8.62 10.19
CA SER A 91 -5.45 9.54 10.96
C SER A 91 -4.92 9.83 12.38
N PRO A 92 -4.46 8.84 13.18
CA PRO A 92 -3.93 9.08 14.52
C PRO A 92 -2.60 9.86 14.58
N TRP A 93 -1.90 9.96 13.44
CA TRP A 93 -0.61 10.66 13.31
C TRP A 93 -0.73 12.05 12.71
N LEU A 94 -1.93 12.45 12.30
CA LEU A 94 -2.21 13.77 11.74
C LEU A 94 -2.81 14.67 12.82
N SER A 95 -2.72 15.98 12.61
CA SER A 95 -3.35 16.97 13.50
C SER A 95 -4.86 16.82 13.52
N ASP A 96 -5.55 17.38 14.52
CA ASP A 96 -7.02 17.35 14.57
C ASP A 96 -7.68 17.96 13.33
N VAL A 97 -7.03 18.97 12.74
CA VAL A 97 -7.44 19.62 11.50
C VAL A 97 -7.29 18.67 10.32
N GLU A 98 -6.20 17.91 10.26
CA GLU A 98 -5.82 17.09 9.09
C GLU A 98 -6.13 15.60 9.21
N LYS A 99 -6.69 15.15 10.34
CA LYS A 99 -6.94 13.72 10.61
C LYS A 99 -7.77 12.98 9.56
N ASN A 100 -8.54 13.70 8.73
CA ASN A 100 -9.33 13.12 7.65
C ASN A 100 -8.69 13.29 6.26
N LEU A 101 -7.60 14.05 6.15
CA LEU A 101 -6.94 14.39 4.88
C LEU A 101 -6.57 13.15 4.08
N GLY A 102 -6.00 12.13 4.72
CA GLY A 102 -5.62 10.90 4.02
C GLY A 102 -6.82 10.16 3.41
N VAL A 103 -7.98 10.14 4.07
CA VAL A 103 -9.19 9.50 3.51
C VAL A 103 -9.77 10.35 2.38
N VAL A 104 -9.71 11.68 2.49
CA VAL A 104 -10.12 12.60 1.42
C VAL A 104 -9.20 12.46 0.20
N GLN A 105 -7.91 12.24 0.39
CA GLN A 105 -6.97 11.91 -0.70
C GLN A 105 -7.30 10.57 -1.36
N GLY A 106 -7.73 9.57 -0.57
CA GLY A 106 -8.30 8.33 -1.10
C GLY A 106 -9.53 8.58 -1.97
N MET A 107 -10.49 9.38 -1.48
CA MET A 107 -11.68 9.79 -2.23
C MET A 107 -11.34 10.51 -3.55
N TYR A 108 -10.32 11.37 -3.53
CA TYR A 108 -9.83 12.08 -4.72
C TYR A 108 -9.31 11.14 -5.81
N TYR A 109 -8.94 9.92 -5.45
CA TYR A 109 -8.49 8.93 -6.42
C TYR A 109 -9.63 8.04 -6.95
N ILE A 110 -10.67 7.75 -6.15
CA ILE A 110 -11.73 6.77 -6.50
C ILE A 110 -12.28 6.97 -7.92
N PRO A 111 -12.74 8.17 -8.34
CA PRO A 111 -13.33 8.35 -9.67
C PRO A 111 -12.31 8.20 -10.82
N GLN A 112 -11.02 8.34 -10.54
CA GLN A 112 -9.94 8.20 -11.53
C GLN A 112 -9.49 6.74 -11.71
N GLY A 113 -9.93 5.84 -10.82
CA GLY A 113 -9.60 4.42 -10.84
C GLY A 113 -10.64 3.54 -11.54
N LEU A 114 -11.81 4.10 -11.92
CA LEU A 114 -12.90 3.33 -12.51
C LEU A 114 -12.53 2.83 -13.92
N ASP A 115 -12.88 1.58 -14.19
CA ASP A 115 -12.73 0.89 -15.48
C ASP A 115 -11.38 1.13 -16.17
N VAL A 116 -10.32 0.64 -15.52
CA VAL A 116 -8.95 0.76 -16.05
C VAL A 116 -8.82 0.16 -17.46
N TRP A 117 -9.59 -0.88 -17.79
CA TRP A 117 -9.53 -1.51 -19.11
C TRP A 117 -10.07 -0.61 -20.22
N SER A 118 -11.16 0.11 -19.96
CA SER A 118 -11.68 1.13 -20.88
C SER A 118 -10.76 2.36 -20.91
N GLN A 119 -10.15 2.76 -19.79
CA GLN A 119 -9.17 3.85 -19.80
C GLN A 119 -7.98 3.56 -20.74
N LEU A 120 -7.52 2.31 -20.84
CA LEU A 120 -6.46 1.93 -21.77
C LEU A 120 -6.84 2.10 -23.25
N GLU A 121 -8.13 2.15 -23.56
CA GLU A 121 -8.68 2.34 -24.91
C GLU A 121 -9.24 3.76 -25.10
N CYS A 122 -8.94 4.68 -24.19
CA CYS A 122 -9.53 6.02 -24.13
C CYS A 122 -11.07 6.00 -24.00
N GLY A 123 -11.69 4.89 -23.57
CA GLY A 123 -13.15 4.75 -23.44
C GLY A 123 -13.76 5.34 -22.17
N PHE A 124 -12.92 5.69 -21.19
CA PHE A 124 -13.33 6.31 -19.93
C PHE A 124 -12.24 7.26 -19.39
N PRO A 125 -12.58 8.38 -18.74
CA PRO A 125 -11.59 9.28 -18.13
C PRO A 125 -10.90 8.66 -16.92
N GLY A 126 -9.63 8.98 -16.75
CA GLY A 126 -8.88 8.61 -15.55
C GLY A 126 -7.39 8.69 -15.78
N HIS A 127 -6.63 8.27 -14.77
CA HIS A 127 -5.18 8.46 -14.80
C HIS A 127 -4.47 7.58 -15.86
N TYR A 128 -5.01 6.40 -16.20
CA TYR A 128 -4.44 5.62 -17.32
C TYR A 128 -4.65 6.35 -18.64
N ALA A 129 -5.88 6.77 -18.94
CA ALA A 129 -6.20 7.48 -20.17
C ALA A 129 -5.41 8.80 -20.30
N ARG A 130 -5.36 9.62 -19.24
CA ARG A 130 -4.76 10.96 -19.28
C ARG A 130 -3.23 10.96 -19.12
N GLU A 131 -2.69 10.20 -18.16
CA GLU A 131 -1.27 10.29 -17.83
C GLU A 131 -0.41 9.26 -18.57
N GLN A 132 -0.94 8.05 -18.75
CA GLN A 132 -0.16 6.94 -19.31
C GLN A 132 -0.34 6.79 -20.82
N GLU A 133 -1.59 6.70 -21.27
CA GLU A 133 -1.94 6.56 -22.69
C GLU A 133 -2.01 7.93 -23.39
N GLN A 134 -2.12 9.02 -22.62
CA GLN A 134 -2.13 10.40 -23.12
C GLN A 134 -3.21 10.65 -24.19
N CYS A 135 -4.40 10.09 -23.97
CA CYS A 135 -5.58 10.31 -24.79
C CYS A 135 -5.92 11.80 -24.86
N ALA A 136 -6.33 12.30 -26.03
CA ALA A 136 -6.87 13.64 -26.16
C ALA A 136 -8.23 13.73 -25.46
N GLU A 137 -8.47 14.77 -24.66
CA GLU A 137 -9.67 14.85 -23.80
C GLU A 137 -10.98 14.80 -24.62
N GLU A 138 -10.99 15.34 -25.84
CA GLU A 138 -12.12 15.28 -26.77
C GLU A 138 -12.44 13.86 -27.30
N ASP A 139 -11.47 12.95 -27.24
CA ASP A 139 -11.58 11.56 -27.71
C ASP A 139 -11.88 10.59 -26.55
N ILE A 140 -11.85 11.07 -25.30
CA ILE A 140 -12.13 10.23 -24.14
C ILE A 140 -13.65 9.95 -24.05
N GLY A 141 -14.01 8.67 -24.06
CA GLY A 141 -15.38 8.21 -23.85
C GLY A 141 -15.85 8.32 -22.40
N HIS A 142 -17.11 8.00 -22.14
CA HIS A 142 -17.69 7.98 -20.79
C HIS A 142 -18.45 6.67 -20.53
N GLU A 143 -17.97 5.57 -21.11
CA GLU A 143 -18.59 4.26 -20.99
C GLU A 143 -17.91 3.45 -19.88
N LEU A 144 -18.69 3.05 -18.86
CA LEU A 144 -18.24 2.17 -17.78
C LEU A 144 -18.72 0.75 -18.00
N ASN A 145 -17.80 -0.21 -17.84
CA ASN A 145 -18.11 -1.63 -17.94
C ASN A 145 -18.01 -2.32 -16.57
N CYS A 146 -19.06 -3.07 -16.24
CA CYS A 146 -19.04 -4.03 -15.14
C CYS A 146 -18.49 -5.36 -15.68
N TYR A 147 -17.29 -5.76 -15.26
CA TYR A 147 -16.66 -7.00 -15.75
C TYR A 147 -16.95 -8.23 -14.89
N PHE A 148 -17.61 -8.05 -13.74
CA PHE A 148 -17.94 -9.12 -12.82
C PHE A 148 -19.22 -8.77 -12.06
N GLU A 149 -20.30 -9.52 -12.24
CA GLU A 149 -21.52 -9.27 -11.49
C GLU A 149 -21.38 -9.73 -10.03
N ASP A 150 -22.05 -9.04 -9.11
CA ASP A 150 -22.11 -9.47 -7.71
C ASP A 150 -22.80 -10.84 -7.57
N GLN A 151 -22.56 -11.54 -6.47
CA GLN A 151 -22.92 -12.95 -6.33
C GLN A 151 -23.63 -13.25 -5.01
N GLU A 152 -24.54 -14.22 -5.04
CA GLU A 152 -25.18 -14.76 -3.84
C GLU A 152 -24.25 -15.75 -3.12
N PRO A 153 -24.23 -15.75 -1.76
CA PRO A 153 -23.34 -16.61 -0.98
C PRO A 153 -23.58 -18.09 -1.25
N LEU A 154 -22.49 -18.87 -1.23
CA LEU A 154 -22.53 -20.34 -1.28
C LEU A 154 -22.27 -20.90 0.12
N VAL A 155 -23.29 -21.53 0.70
CA VAL A 155 -23.30 -22.02 2.10
C VAL A 155 -23.36 -23.54 2.20
N GLU A 156 -23.33 -24.25 1.07
CA GLU A 156 -23.41 -25.72 1.02
C GLU A 156 -22.09 -26.38 1.46
N GLY A 157 -22.21 -27.53 2.13
CA GLY A 157 -21.07 -28.30 2.66
C GLY A 157 -20.73 -27.95 4.11
N SER A 158 -19.86 -28.76 4.71
CA SER A 158 -19.27 -28.46 6.01
C SER A 158 -18.35 -27.25 5.94
N ILE A 159 -18.03 -26.65 7.10
CA ILE A 159 -17.09 -25.53 7.19
C ILE A 159 -15.74 -25.90 6.54
N ASP A 160 -15.18 -27.06 6.86
CA ASP A 160 -13.90 -27.49 6.32
C ASP A 160 -13.94 -27.73 4.81
N GLU A 161 -15.01 -28.34 4.29
CA GLU A 161 -15.18 -28.52 2.84
C GLU A 161 -15.25 -27.19 2.10
N ARG A 162 -15.90 -26.17 2.71
CA ARG A 162 -15.97 -24.81 2.15
C ARG A 162 -14.60 -24.13 2.16
N PHE A 163 -13.83 -24.22 3.24
CA PHE A 163 -12.46 -23.70 3.28
C PHE A 163 -11.56 -24.38 2.22
N ASP A 164 -11.62 -25.70 2.12
CA ASP A 164 -10.86 -26.46 1.10
C ASP A 164 -11.26 -26.07 -0.33
N ALA A 165 -12.57 -25.92 -0.58
CA ALA A 165 -13.08 -25.49 -1.88
C ALA A 165 -12.68 -24.06 -2.22
N MET A 166 -12.72 -23.15 -1.25
CA MET A 166 -12.33 -21.76 -1.43
C MET A 166 -10.84 -21.62 -1.71
N PHE A 167 -9.97 -22.32 -0.98
CA PHE A 167 -8.52 -22.28 -1.25
C PHE A 167 -8.18 -22.79 -2.65
N ARG A 168 -8.84 -23.88 -3.10
CA ARG A 168 -8.71 -24.37 -4.48
C ARG A 168 -9.19 -23.33 -5.49
N ALA A 169 -10.34 -22.71 -5.26
CA ALA A 169 -10.88 -21.68 -6.16
C ALA A 169 -9.94 -20.47 -6.27
N LEU A 170 -9.41 -19.98 -5.14
CA LEU A 170 -8.46 -18.86 -5.11
C LEU A 170 -7.19 -19.15 -5.92
N THR A 171 -6.59 -20.32 -5.69
CA THR A 171 -5.31 -20.70 -6.33
C THR A 171 -5.47 -21.14 -7.80
N GLN A 172 -6.69 -21.41 -8.26
CA GLN A 172 -6.98 -21.76 -9.66
C GLN A 172 -7.60 -20.61 -10.45
N GLY A 173 -7.87 -19.47 -9.82
CA GLY A 173 -8.45 -18.30 -10.48
C GLY A 173 -9.97 -18.37 -10.68
N ASP A 174 -10.70 -19.19 -9.92
CA ASP A 174 -12.16 -19.24 -9.96
C ASP A 174 -12.76 -18.14 -9.07
N LYS A 175 -12.91 -16.94 -9.68
CA LYS A 175 -13.46 -15.73 -9.04
C LYS A 175 -14.85 -15.97 -8.43
N ALA A 176 -15.76 -16.56 -9.20
CA ALA A 176 -17.15 -16.69 -8.80
C ALA A 176 -17.28 -17.65 -7.62
N THR A 177 -16.64 -18.82 -7.68
CA THR A 177 -16.73 -19.80 -6.60
C THR A 177 -16.06 -19.30 -5.32
N SER A 178 -14.85 -18.72 -5.42
CA SER A 178 -14.12 -18.20 -4.25
C SER A 178 -14.90 -17.09 -3.55
N TYR A 179 -15.44 -16.13 -4.30
CA TYR A 179 -16.20 -15.01 -3.75
C TYR A 179 -17.52 -15.46 -3.10
N ARG A 180 -18.27 -16.36 -3.74
CA ARG A 180 -19.51 -16.89 -3.17
C ARG A 180 -19.28 -17.65 -1.86
N ILE A 181 -18.24 -18.48 -1.79
CA ILE A 181 -17.89 -19.18 -0.56
C ILE A 181 -17.43 -18.19 0.52
N PHE A 182 -16.60 -17.20 0.15
CA PHE A 182 -16.17 -16.15 1.06
C PHE A 182 -17.37 -15.44 1.70
N LEU A 183 -18.36 -15.01 0.90
CA LEU A 183 -19.54 -14.33 1.42
C LEU A 183 -20.31 -15.19 2.45
N GLY A 184 -20.44 -16.50 2.17
CA GLY A 184 -21.06 -17.44 3.09
C GLY A 184 -20.29 -17.57 4.42
N LEU A 185 -18.95 -17.68 4.35
CA LEU A 185 -18.10 -17.79 5.54
C LEU A 185 -17.96 -16.47 6.30
N ALA A 186 -17.92 -15.32 5.63
CA ALA A 186 -17.78 -14.01 6.25
C ALA A 186 -19.00 -13.62 7.11
N ALA A 187 -20.17 -14.15 6.74
CA ALA A 187 -21.41 -14.02 7.51
C ALA A 187 -21.38 -14.80 8.85
N GLU A 188 -20.43 -15.72 9.04
CA GLU A 188 -20.21 -16.50 10.27
C GLU A 188 -19.05 -15.86 11.08
N PRO A 189 -19.32 -15.05 12.13
CA PRO A 189 -18.29 -14.27 12.81
C PRO A 189 -17.13 -15.11 13.36
N GLU A 190 -17.40 -16.33 13.80
CA GLU A 190 -16.42 -17.30 14.29
C GLU A 190 -15.42 -17.77 13.22
N GLN A 191 -15.75 -17.62 11.93
CA GLN A 191 -14.89 -18.04 10.82
C GLN A 191 -14.03 -16.89 10.29
N ARG A 192 -14.30 -15.63 10.66
CA ARG A 192 -13.63 -14.45 10.08
C ARG A 192 -12.12 -14.47 10.23
N HIS A 193 -11.59 -14.93 11.37
CA HIS A 193 -10.14 -15.03 11.58
C HIS A 193 -9.49 -16.11 10.69
N ARG A 194 -10.13 -17.28 10.55
CA ARG A 194 -9.67 -18.33 9.62
C ARG A 194 -9.80 -17.90 8.16
N LEU A 195 -10.81 -17.09 7.83
CA LEU A 195 -11.02 -16.52 6.51
C LEU A 195 -9.92 -15.51 6.15
N GLN A 196 -9.55 -14.64 7.09
CA GLN A 196 -8.41 -13.73 6.96
C GLN A 196 -7.12 -14.51 6.68
N ASP A 197 -6.82 -15.55 7.47
CA ASP A 197 -5.64 -16.40 7.28
C ASP A 197 -5.60 -17.00 5.87
N MET A 198 -6.68 -17.62 5.42
CA MET A 198 -6.71 -18.31 4.12
C MET A 198 -6.56 -17.36 2.93
N VAL A 199 -7.22 -16.20 2.95
CA VAL A 199 -7.13 -15.22 1.86
C VAL A 199 -5.75 -14.57 1.82
N LEU A 200 -5.18 -14.22 2.99
CA LEU A 200 -3.80 -13.73 3.07
C LEU A 200 -2.83 -14.80 2.58
N PHE A 201 -2.98 -16.05 3.02
CA PHE A 201 -2.14 -17.15 2.56
C PHE A 201 -2.19 -17.31 1.04
N ALA A 202 -3.38 -17.42 0.45
CA ALA A 202 -3.56 -17.58 -0.99
C ALA A 202 -2.97 -16.40 -1.80
N SER A 203 -3.10 -15.18 -1.30
CA SER A 203 -2.55 -13.99 -1.96
C SER A 203 -1.04 -13.82 -1.76
N ILE A 204 -0.48 -14.22 -0.62
CA ILE A 204 0.96 -14.18 -0.34
C ILE A 204 1.72 -15.16 -1.24
N ILE A 205 1.19 -16.36 -1.46
CA ILE A 205 1.86 -17.40 -2.25
C ILE A 205 1.83 -17.14 -3.76
N ASP A 206 1.02 -16.18 -4.21
CA ASP A 206 0.99 -15.74 -5.60
C ASP A 206 2.22 -14.87 -5.91
N GLN A 207 3.34 -15.54 -6.21
CA GLN A 207 4.64 -14.93 -6.49
C GLN A 207 5.40 -15.69 -7.56
N GLN A 208 6.03 -14.93 -8.46
CA GLN A 208 6.87 -15.41 -9.55
C GLN A 208 8.37 -15.25 -9.24
N GLU A 209 9.23 -15.96 -9.96
CA GLU A 209 10.66 -16.03 -9.67
C GLU A 209 11.40 -14.70 -9.84
N TYR A 210 10.99 -13.90 -10.83
CA TYR A 210 11.62 -12.63 -11.16
C TYR A 210 10.55 -11.62 -11.52
N ASN A 211 10.45 -10.53 -10.78
CA ASN A 211 9.62 -9.37 -11.11
C ASN A 211 10.38 -8.37 -12.00
N SER A 212 11.70 -8.37 -11.89
CA SER A 212 12.59 -7.53 -12.67
C SER A 212 12.46 -7.77 -14.18
N PHE A 213 12.48 -6.69 -14.97
CA PHE A 213 12.55 -6.72 -16.43
C PHE A 213 11.42 -7.48 -17.14
N ARG A 214 10.22 -7.49 -16.56
CA ARG A 214 9.02 -8.09 -17.16
C ARG A 214 7.88 -7.09 -17.28
N ARG A 215 7.13 -7.20 -18.39
CA ARG A 215 5.87 -6.45 -18.59
C ARG A 215 4.72 -7.05 -17.80
N VAL A 216 4.60 -8.37 -17.81
CA VAL A 216 3.68 -9.13 -16.95
C VAL A 216 4.42 -9.55 -15.70
N ARG A 217 3.98 -9.03 -14.56
CA ARG A 217 4.60 -9.31 -13.26
C ARG A 217 3.63 -9.13 -12.11
N HIS A 218 3.78 -9.96 -11.09
CA HIS A 218 3.08 -9.83 -9.83
C HIS A 218 3.91 -9.04 -8.82
N ILE A 219 3.63 -7.74 -8.71
CA ILE A 219 4.33 -6.83 -7.79
C ILE A 219 3.86 -6.94 -6.33
N GLY A 220 3.20 -8.03 -5.94
CA GLY A 220 2.77 -8.25 -4.55
C GLY A 220 1.51 -7.47 -4.13
N HIS A 221 0.72 -6.96 -5.07
CA HIS A 221 -0.47 -6.18 -4.74
C HIS A 221 -1.62 -6.96 -4.14
N LYS A 222 -1.86 -8.19 -4.60
CA LYS A 222 -2.96 -9.03 -4.09
C LYS A 222 -2.97 -9.14 -2.57
N PRO A 223 -1.86 -9.48 -1.89
CA PRO A 223 -1.87 -9.58 -0.42
C PRO A 223 -2.01 -8.22 0.26
N ILE A 224 -1.49 -7.15 -0.33
CA ILE A 224 -1.66 -5.78 0.17
C ILE A 224 -3.15 -5.38 0.11
N ARG A 225 -3.85 -5.68 -0.99
CA ARG A 225 -5.28 -5.43 -1.17
C ARG A 225 -6.13 -6.33 -0.29
N ALA A 226 -5.77 -7.61 -0.15
CA ALA A 226 -6.46 -8.55 0.74
C ALA A 226 -6.41 -8.08 2.20
N ARG A 227 -5.22 -7.69 2.67
CA ARG A 227 -5.07 -7.09 4.01
C ARG A 227 -5.91 -5.82 4.14
N ALA A 228 -5.88 -4.98 3.12
CA ALA A 228 -6.60 -3.73 3.16
C ALA A 228 -8.12 -3.86 3.18
N MET A 229 -8.65 -4.85 2.48
CA MET A 229 -10.04 -5.24 2.55
C MET A 229 -10.45 -5.60 3.98
N PHE A 230 -9.63 -6.37 4.70
CA PHE A 230 -9.92 -6.75 6.09
C PHE A 230 -9.86 -5.57 7.06
N ASP A 231 -8.82 -4.74 6.98
CA ASP A 231 -8.71 -3.55 7.82
C ASP A 231 -9.91 -2.60 7.62
N LEU A 232 -10.37 -2.44 6.38
CA LEU A 232 -11.55 -1.63 6.06
C LEU A 232 -12.84 -2.29 6.53
N ALA A 233 -12.94 -3.62 6.47
CA ALA A 233 -14.08 -4.35 7.02
C ALA A 233 -14.17 -4.22 8.54
N ASP A 234 -13.05 -4.22 9.26
CA ASP A 234 -13.00 -3.95 10.70
C ASP A 234 -13.41 -2.50 11.00
N TRP A 235 -13.06 -1.56 10.12
CA TRP A 235 -13.40 -0.14 10.28
C TRP A 235 -14.88 0.18 10.06
N VAL A 236 -15.50 -0.38 9.02
CA VAL A 236 -16.91 -0.09 8.69
C VAL A 236 -17.89 -1.12 9.26
N GLY A 237 -17.38 -2.23 9.79
CA GLY A 237 -18.16 -3.40 10.20
C GLY A 237 -18.33 -4.40 9.06
N TRP A 238 -18.03 -5.66 9.33
CA TRP A 238 -18.05 -6.77 8.36
C TRP A 238 -19.40 -6.94 7.67
N GLU A 239 -20.49 -6.68 8.38
CA GLU A 239 -21.86 -6.81 7.87
C GLU A 239 -22.17 -5.76 6.78
N ARG A 240 -21.40 -4.67 6.71
CA ARG A 240 -21.54 -3.60 5.73
C ARG A 240 -20.41 -3.59 4.70
N ALA A 241 -19.38 -4.41 4.88
CA ALA A 241 -18.13 -4.36 4.12
C ALA A 241 -18.18 -5.03 2.73
N GLN A 242 -19.38 -5.41 2.25
CA GLN A 242 -19.56 -6.09 0.97
C GLN A 242 -18.85 -5.39 -0.22
N PRO A 243 -18.86 -4.05 -0.38
CA PRO A 243 -18.11 -3.42 -1.48
C PRO A 243 -16.61 -3.70 -1.45
N PHE A 244 -16.02 -3.84 -0.25
CA PHE A 244 -14.61 -4.20 -0.11
C PHE A 244 -14.37 -5.68 -0.40
N PHE A 245 -15.28 -6.57 0.01
CA PHE A 245 -15.19 -8.00 -0.29
C PHE A 245 -15.37 -8.30 -1.78
N TYR A 246 -16.35 -7.64 -2.40
CA TYR A 246 -16.61 -7.66 -3.83
C TYR A 246 -15.36 -7.26 -4.63
N LEU A 247 -14.54 -6.34 -4.11
CA LEU A 247 -13.26 -5.99 -4.73
C LEU A 247 -12.16 -6.99 -4.41
N GLY A 248 -11.85 -7.16 -3.13
CA GLY A 248 -10.63 -7.83 -2.68
C GLY A 248 -10.60 -9.33 -2.89
N VAL A 249 -11.75 -10.03 -2.89
CA VAL A 249 -11.75 -11.50 -3.02
C VAL A 249 -11.60 -11.95 -4.47
N PRO A 250 -12.41 -11.47 -5.45
CA PRO A 250 -12.19 -11.82 -6.86
C PRO A 250 -10.82 -11.37 -7.38
N ASP A 251 -10.25 -10.32 -6.79
CA ASP A 251 -8.92 -9.81 -7.13
C ASP A 251 -7.80 -10.85 -6.98
N VAL A 252 -7.86 -11.66 -5.92
CA VAL A 252 -6.88 -12.71 -5.68
C VAL A 252 -6.86 -13.72 -6.84
N CYS A 253 -8.02 -13.92 -7.47
CA CYS A 253 -8.21 -14.81 -8.62
C CYS A 253 -7.88 -14.18 -9.99
N ASN A 254 -7.55 -12.89 -10.06
CA ASN A 254 -7.22 -12.23 -11.33
C ASN A 254 -5.91 -12.77 -11.90
N ALA A 255 -5.88 -13.11 -13.19
CA ALA A 255 -4.62 -13.42 -13.87
C ALA A 255 -3.70 -12.17 -13.91
N PRO A 256 -2.37 -12.37 -13.91
CA PRO A 256 -1.68 -13.65 -13.83
C PRO A 256 -1.67 -14.23 -12.39
N ILE A 257 -1.52 -15.55 -12.28
CA ILE A 257 -1.37 -16.29 -11.01
C ILE A 257 -0.11 -17.14 -11.10
N PHE A 258 0.82 -16.96 -10.18
CA PHE A 258 2.12 -17.62 -10.15
C PHE A 258 2.37 -18.28 -8.81
N HIS A 259 2.76 -19.55 -8.79
CA HIS A 259 3.10 -20.27 -7.56
C HIS A 259 4.53 -20.81 -7.57
N SER A 260 5.37 -20.34 -8.47
CA SER A 260 6.71 -20.89 -8.70
C SER A 260 7.66 -20.67 -7.53
N LEU A 261 7.65 -19.48 -6.90
CA LEU A 261 8.44 -19.26 -5.69
C LEU A 261 7.90 -20.05 -4.50
N TYR A 262 6.57 -20.20 -4.40
CA TYR A 262 5.98 -21.02 -3.35
C TYR A 262 6.36 -22.50 -3.48
N ASP A 263 6.33 -23.06 -4.69
CA ASP A 263 6.82 -24.41 -4.98
C ASP A 263 8.30 -24.57 -4.60
N HIS A 264 9.14 -23.59 -4.99
CA HIS A 264 10.56 -23.61 -4.66
C HIS A 264 10.81 -23.59 -3.14
N ALA A 265 10.12 -22.73 -2.39
CA ALA A 265 10.20 -22.70 -0.92
C ALA A 265 9.73 -24.01 -0.29
N CYS A 266 8.66 -24.63 -0.82
CA CYS A 266 8.20 -25.94 -0.39
C CYS A 266 9.28 -27.01 -0.57
N PHE A 267 9.96 -27.02 -1.72
CA PHE A 267 11.03 -27.95 -2.02
C PHE A 267 12.22 -27.79 -1.06
N LEU A 268 12.71 -26.56 -0.88
CA LEU A 268 13.87 -26.28 -0.01
C LEU A 268 13.61 -26.66 1.44
N LEU A 269 12.46 -26.27 1.99
CA LEU A 269 12.11 -26.62 3.36
C LEU A 269 11.96 -28.14 3.52
N ASN A 270 11.28 -28.83 2.60
CA ASN A 270 11.16 -30.28 2.67
C ASN A 270 12.52 -30.98 2.52
N LEU A 271 13.43 -30.45 1.70
CA LEU A 271 14.78 -30.98 1.54
C LEU A 271 15.55 -30.94 2.86
N HIS A 272 15.44 -29.85 3.62
CA HIS A 272 16.25 -29.61 4.82
C HIS A 272 15.61 -30.05 6.14
N PHE A 273 14.28 -30.08 6.25
CA PHE A 273 13.57 -30.33 7.50
C PHE A 273 12.73 -31.61 7.50
N LYS A 274 12.50 -32.25 6.32
CA LYS A 274 11.91 -33.59 6.20
C LYS A 274 10.59 -33.81 6.96
N GLY A 275 9.70 -32.83 6.91
CA GLY A 275 8.41 -32.81 7.62
C GLY A 275 8.40 -31.87 8.82
N ALA A 276 9.55 -31.65 9.47
CA ALA A 276 9.64 -30.75 10.62
C ALA A 276 9.44 -29.26 10.24
N GLN A 277 9.39 -28.92 8.95
CA GLN A 277 9.17 -27.54 8.51
C GLN A 277 7.82 -26.96 8.98
N PHE A 278 6.82 -27.82 9.25
CA PHE A 278 5.49 -27.38 9.65
C PHE A 278 5.42 -26.93 11.11
N ASP A 279 6.39 -27.34 11.93
CA ASP A 279 6.47 -27.00 13.35
C ASP A 279 7.53 -25.91 13.63
N LEU A 280 8.21 -25.41 12.59
CA LEU A 280 9.30 -24.43 12.74
C LEU A 280 8.81 -23.12 13.36
N LEU A 281 7.59 -22.68 13.05
CA LEU A 281 7.04 -21.45 13.62
C LEU A 281 6.93 -21.53 15.15
N ASP A 282 6.49 -22.68 15.66
CA ASP A 282 6.29 -22.88 17.10
C ASP A 282 7.60 -23.23 17.83
N ASN A 283 8.50 -23.97 17.17
CA ASN A 283 9.72 -24.48 17.78
C ASN A 283 10.89 -23.48 17.75
N ASN A 284 10.94 -22.60 16.75
CA ASN A 284 12.02 -21.65 16.62
C ASN A 284 11.67 -20.33 17.31
N THR A 285 12.32 -20.07 18.44
CA THR A 285 12.06 -18.88 19.28
C THR A 285 13.33 -18.07 19.57
N ALA A 286 14.50 -18.48 19.06
CA ALA A 286 15.75 -17.80 19.34
C ALA A 286 15.82 -16.45 18.61
N ALA A 287 16.18 -15.39 19.35
CA ALA A 287 16.44 -14.09 18.76
C ALA A 287 17.67 -14.12 17.83
N LEU A 288 17.64 -13.32 16.76
CA LEU A 288 18.81 -13.15 15.89
C LEU A 288 19.83 -12.23 16.55
N SER A 289 21.08 -12.69 16.64
CA SER A 289 22.21 -11.84 17.01
C SER A 289 22.42 -10.71 15.99
N GLN A 290 23.01 -9.59 16.41
CA GLN A 290 23.31 -8.46 15.51
C GLN A 290 24.16 -8.91 14.31
N ALA A 291 25.18 -9.76 14.53
CA ALA A 291 26.02 -10.29 13.47
C ALA A 291 25.24 -11.13 12.44
N ALA A 292 24.25 -11.90 12.89
CA ALA A 292 23.38 -12.67 12.00
C ALA A 292 22.45 -11.75 11.18
N GLN A 293 21.93 -10.68 11.80
CA GLN A 293 21.14 -9.67 11.08
C GLN A 293 21.98 -8.97 10.02
N ASP A 294 23.22 -8.55 10.36
CA ASP A 294 24.15 -7.90 9.43
C ASP A 294 24.52 -8.80 8.24
N GLN A 295 24.75 -10.09 8.52
CA GLN A 295 25.03 -11.08 7.47
C GLN A 295 23.87 -11.20 6.49
N LEU A 296 22.65 -11.46 7.00
CA LEU A 296 21.47 -11.63 6.14
C LEU A 296 21.15 -10.33 5.37
N GLN A 297 21.21 -9.18 6.04
CA GLN A 297 21.04 -7.87 5.41
C GLN A 297 22.05 -7.66 4.28
N GLY A 298 23.33 -7.97 4.52
CA GLY A 298 24.39 -7.87 3.52
C GLY A 298 24.15 -8.75 2.30
N LEU A 299 23.66 -9.98 2.49
CA LEU A 299 23.32 -10.89 1.40
C LEU A 299 22.14 -10.38 0.55
N ILE A 300 21.09 -9.88 1.20
CA ILE A 300 19.93 -9.28 0.52
C ILE A 300 20.38 -8.05 -0.29
N MET A 301 21.17 -7.16 0.31
CA MET A 301 21.70 -5.97 -0.36
C MET A 301 22.67 -6.30 -1.50
N ALA A 302 23.33 -7.46 -1.47
CA ALA A 302 24.18 -7.94 -2.55
C ALA A 302 23.39 -8.47 -3.76
N GLY A 303 22.08 -8.69 -3.63
CA GLY A 303 21.24 -9.13 -4.74
C GLY A 303 21.41 -10.61 -5.11
N ASP A 304 21.85 -11.48 -4.19
CA ASP A 304 22.00 -12.92 -4.45
C ASP A 304 20.86 -13.75 -3.81
N PRO A 305 19.82 -14.12 -4.59
CA PRO A 305 18.65 -14.81 -4.04
C PRO A 305 18.96 -16.23 -3.54
N MET A 306 20.00 -16.89 -4.05
CA MET A 306 20.35 -18.24 -3.61
C MET A 306 21.11 -18.19 -2.29
N ALA A 307 22.08 -17.28 -2.16
CA ALA A 307 22.80 -17.08 -0.90
C ALA A 307 21.86 -16.65 0.23
N VAL A 308 20.87 -15.80 -0.08
CA VAL A 308 19.81 -15.41 0.87
C VAL A 308 18.99 -16.61 1.33
N ALA A 309 18.55 -17.49 0.42
CA ALA A 309 17.80 -18.68 0.79
C ALA A 309 18.61 -19.67 1.64
N ASP A 310 19.89 -19.84 1.32
CA ASP A 310 20.82 -20.68 2.10
C ASP A 310 20.99 -20.14 3.52
N ASP A 311 21.14 -18.82 3.67
CA ASP A 311 21.30 -18.16 4.97
C ASP A 311 20.03 -18.25 5.83
N ILE A 312 18.86 -17.96 5.25
CA ILE A 312 17.56 -18.15 5.91
C ILE A 312 17.42 -19.61 6.41
N THR A 313 17.75 -20.57 5.56
CA THR A 313 17.72 -21.99 5.92
C THR A 313 18.68 -22.32 7.07
N ALA A 314 19.88 -21.75 7.05
CA ALA A 314 20.87 -21.94 8.10
C ALA A 314 20.42 -21.34 9.44
N LEU A 315 19.81 -20.16 9.41
CA LEU A 315 19.22 -19.52 10.59
C LEU A 315 18.08 -20.37 11.17
N LEU A 316 17.16 -20.85 10.32
CA LEU A 316 16.07 -21.71 10.76
C LEU A 316 16.57 -23.02 11.40
N LYS A 317 17.65 -23.63 10.88
CA LYS A 317 18.27 -24.81 11.51
C LYS A 317 18.88 -24.51 12.89
N GLN A 318 19.28 -23.26 13.14
CA GLN A 318 19.82 -22.81 14.43
C GLN A 318 18.72 -22.46 15.44
N GLY A 319 17.45 -22.60 15.08
CA GLY A 319 16.32 -22.27 15.95
C GLY A 319 15.93 -20.79 15.91
N ALA A 320 16.45 -20.02 14.95
CA ALA A 320 16.14 -18.61 14.78
C ALA A 320 14.65 -18.39 14.53
N ALA A 321 14.05 -17.47 15.30
CA ALA A 321 12.64 -17.14 15.20
C ALA A 321 12.29 -16.64 13.79
N PRO A 322 11.30 -17.25 13.11
CA PRO A 322 10.89 -16.86 11.75
C PRO A 322 10.57 -15.37 11.63
N GLN A 323 9.88 -14.79 12.63
CA GLN A 323 9.57 -13.36 12.66
C GLN A 323 10.82 -12.49 12.60
N ASN A 324 11.85 -12.79 13.39
CA ASN A 324 13.08 -12.01 13.43
C ASN A 324 13.87 -12.08 12.10
N ILE A 325 13.77 -13.18 11.36
CA ILE A 325 14.37 -13.29 10.02
C ILE A 325 13.62 -12.38 9.03
N ALA A 326 12.29 -12.44 9.03
CA ALA A 326 11.45 -11.65 8.15
C ALA A 326 11.57 -10.14 8.42
N ASP A 327 11.73 -9.75 9.69
CA ASP A 327 11.99 -8.39 10.11
C ASP A 327 13.29 -7.80 9.50
N VAL A 328 14.35 -8.59 9.34
CA VAL A 328 15.60 -8.16 8.69
C VAL A 328 15.39 -7.84 7.21
N VAL A 329 14.45 -8.51 6.53
CA VAL A 329 14.15 -8.27 5.12
C VAL A 329 13.67 -6.82 4.90
N ASN A 330 12.77 -6.32 5.75
CA ASN A 330 12.30 -4.92 5.68
C ASN A 330 13.41 -3.91 5.99
N ILE A 331 14.27 -4.20 6.97
CA ILE A 331 15.43 -3.34 7.28
C ILE A 331 16.42 -3.30 6.11
N ALA A 332 16.67 -4.43 5.45
CA ALA A 332 17.53 -4.52 4.28
C ALA A 332 16.97 -3.71 3.10
N HIS A 333 15.67 -3.83 2.83
CA HIS A 333 14.99 -3.03 1.81
C HIS A 333 15.12 -1.52 2.07
N ALA A 334 14.78 -1.07 3.28
CA ALA A 334 14.84 0.34 3.66
C ALA A 334 16.29 0.87 3.55
N THR A 335 17.27 0.10 4.03
CA THR A 335 18.69 0.45 3.94
C THR A 335 19.15 0.58 2.49
N HIS A 336 18.79 -0.37 1.63
CA HIS A 336 19.13 -0.30 0.20
C HIS A 336 18.52 0.94 -0.45
N SER A 337 17.23 1.19 -0.21
CA SER A 337 16.52 2.33 -0.79
C SER A 337 17.17 3.68 -0.44
N VAL A 338 17.66 3.84 0.79
CA VAL A 338 18.33 5.08 1.23
C VAL A 338 19.76 5.19 0.69
N SER A 339 20.49 4.07 0.58
CA SER A 339 21.92 4.08 0.30
C SER A 339 22.28 3.91 -1.19
N ARG A 340 21.38 3.35 -2.00
CA ARG A 340 21.69 2.92 -3.38
C ARG A 340 20.68 3.35 -4.42
N LEU A 341 19.49 3.80 -4.06
CA LEU A 341 18.49 4.21 -5.05
C LEU A 341 18.80 5.63 -5.56
N ARG A 342 19.19 5.71 -6.84
CA ARG A 342 19.69 6.97 -7.47
C ARG A 342 18.75 7.56 -8.51
N SER A 343 17.63 6.87 -8.78
CA SER A 343 16.71 7.24 -9.84
C SER A 343 15.29 7.39 -9.30
N PRO A 344 14.68 8.59 -9.38
CA PRO A 344 13.35 8.87 -8.82
C PRO A 344 12.23 8.03 -9.45
N ILE A 345 12.44 7.52 -10.67
CA ILE A 345 11.49 6.62 -11.36
C ILE A 345 11.64 5.15 -10.93
N ALA A 346 12.78 4.78 -10.35
CA ALA A 346 13.03 3.41 -9.91
C ALA A 346 12.15 3.02 -8.72
N TYR A 347 11.58 4.00 -8.01
CA TYR A 347 10.66 3.79 -6.89
C TYR A 347 9.36 3.07 -7.23
N THR A 348 9.05 2.89 -8.52
CA THR A 348 7.82 2.24 -8.97
C THR A 348 7.65 0.78 -8.53
N VAL A 349 8.74 0.05 -8.23
CA VAL A 349 8.71 -1.36 -7.77
C VAL A 349 9.08 -1.53 -6.29
N PRO A 350 10.12 -0.87 -5.77
CA PRO A 350 10.63 -1.02 -4.39
C PRO A 350 9.55 -0.86 -3.34
N MET A 351 8.73 0.17 -3.45
CA MET A 351 7.62 0.40 -2.53
C MET A 351 6.68 -0.81 -2.39
N HIS A 352 6.40 -1.52 -3.49
CA HIS A 352 5.53 -2.68 -3.43
C HIS A 352 6.20 -3.88 -2.75
N SER A 353 7.50 -4.06 -2.96
CA SER A 353 8.24 -5.14 -2.30
C SER A 353 8.34 -4.92 -0.78
N PHE A 354 8.47 -3.67 -0.35
CA PHE A 354 8.42 -3.30 1.07
C PHE A 354 7.04 -3.57 1.68
N ASP A 355 5.98 -3.09 1.04
CA ASP A 355 4.61 -3.33 1.51
C ASP A 355 4.26 -4.83 1.53
N TYR A 356 4.71 -5.60 0.53
CA TYR A 356 4.54 -7.06 0.52
C TYR A 356 5.25 -7.71 1.71
N ALA A 357 6.50 -7.34 1.98
CA ALA A 357 7.25 -7.85 3.12
C ALA A 357 6.60 -7.46 4.46
N ASN A 358 6.03 -6.26 4.58
CA ASN A 358 5.20 -5.86 5.72
C ASN A 358 3.93 -6.72 5.85
N VAL A 359 3.23 -7.06 4.76
CA VAL A 359 2.08 -7.98 4.83
C VAL A 359 2.50 -9.38 5.28
N VAL A 360 3.64 -9.89 4.80
CA VAL A 360 4.20 -11.16 5.28
C VAL A 360 4.49 -11.09 6.78
N ASN A 361 5.12 -10.01 7.24
CA ASN A 361 5.37 -9.79 8.66
C ASN A 361 4.09 -9.72 9.49
N TYR A 362 3.07 -8.99 9.01
CA TYR A 362 1.76 -8.96 9.64
C TYR A 362 1.15 -10.37 9.72
N TRP A 363 1.22 -11.15 8.65
CA TRP A 363 0.68 -12.51 8.62
C TRP A 363 1.40 -13.41 9.64
N LEU A 364 2.73 -13.36 9.70
CA LEU A 364 3.54 -14.09 10.68
C LEU A 364 3.19 -13.76 12.15
N ARG A 365 2.86 -12.50 12.44
CA ARG A 365 2.54 -12.03 13.81
C ARG A 365 1.13 -12.42 14.29
N ASN A 366 0.16 -12.56 13.37
CA ASN A 366 -1.26 -12.57 13.73
C ASN A 366 -1.98 -13.90 13.47
N PHE A 367 -1.34 -14.85 12.80
CA PHE A 367 -1.95 -16.13 12.42
C PHE A 367 -1.03 -17.31 12.76
N HIS A 368 -1.61 -18.51 12.79
CA HIS A 368 -0.91 -19.77 13.01
C HIS A 368 -1.21 -20.73 11.86
N ASN A 369 -0.44 -20.60 10.80
CA ASN A 369 -0.55 -21.39 9.59
C ASN A 369 0.75 -22.16 9.36
N HIS A 370 0.66 -23.48 9.17
CA HIS A 370 1.82 -24.36 9.01
C HIS A 370 2.69 -24.04 7.77
N HIS A 371 2.25 -23.12 6.90
CA HIS A 371 2.99 -22.69 5.71
C HIS A 371 3.68 -21.34 5.87
N GLN A 372 3.55 -20.67 7.03
CA GLN A 372 4.08 -19.34 7.29
C GLN A 372 5.58 -19.18 7.05
N VAL A 373 6.38 -20.17 7.46
CA VAL A 373 7.84 -20.12 7.31
C VAL A 373 8.28 -20.02 5.85
N LYS A 374 7.47 -20.50 4.89
CA LYS A 374 7.75 -20.35 3.46
C LYS A 374 7.74 -18.88 3.04
N ALA A 375 6.83 -18.07 3.57
CA ALA A 375 6.66 -16.67 3.15
C ALA A 375 7.90 -15.79 3.44
N ILE A 376 8.77 -16.22 4.35
CA ILE A 376 10.07 -15.56 4.59
C ILE A 376 10.95 -15.64 3.34
N TYR A 377 10.98 -16.80 2.68
CA TYR A 377 11.72 -16.96 1.42
C TYR A 377 11.12 -16.09 0.32
N LEU A 378 9.78 -16.07 0.21
CA LEU A 378 9.08 -15.31 -0.81
C LEU A 378 9.34 -13.80 -0.67
N SER A 379 9.20 -13.26 0.54
CA SER A 379 9.50 -11.85 0.82
C SER A 379 10.97 -11.52 0.59
N ALA A 380 11.90 -12.35 1.07
CA ALA A 380 13.32 -12.13 0.89
C ALA A 380 13.73 -12.18 -0.59
N TRP A 381 13.21 -13.13 -1.37
CA TRP A 381 13.46 -13.21 -2.81
C TRP A 381 12.87 -12.02 -3.57
N PHE A 382 11.65 -11.61 -3.25
CA PHE A 382 11.04 -10.46 -3.91
C PHE A 382 11.82 -9.16 -3.62
N VAL A 383 12.20 -8.92 -2.37
CA VAL A 383 13.03 -7.77 -2.00
C VAL A 383 14.40 -7.85 -2.69
N THR A 384 15.05 -9.02 -2.69
CA THR A 384 16.36 -9.22 -3.33
C THR A 384 16.30 -9.00 -4.84
N ASP A 385 15.25 -9.49 -5.52
CA ASP A 385 15.06 -9.24 -6.95
C ASP A 385 14.83 -7.76 -7.25
N THR A 386 14.01 -7.11 -6.43
CA THR A 386 13.73 -5.67 -6.57
C THR A 386 14.99 -4.83 -6.38
N ILE A 387 15.86 -5.18 -5.43
CA ILE A 387 17.18 -4.56 -5.24
C ILE A 387 18.03 -4.64 -6.52
N ARG A 388 18.04 -5.81 -7.18
CA ARG A 388 18.76 -5.99 -8.45
C ARG A 388 18.16 -5.14 -9.57
N GLU A 389 16.83 -5.01 -9.62
CA GLU A 389 16.16 -4.13 -10.57
C GLU A 389 16.58 -2.68 -10.36
N ILE A 390 16.51 -2.18 -9.13
CA ILE A 390 16.92 -0.81 -8.77
C ILE A 390 18.37 -0.53 -9.17
N ASP A 391 19.28 -1.43 -8.79
CA ASP A 391 20.71 -1.28 -9.07
C ASP A 391 21.04 -1.28 -10.57
N ALA A 392 20.15 -1.86 -11.39
CA ALA A 392 20.27 -1.88 -12.83
C ALA A 392 19.63 -0.67 -13.53
N TYR A 393 18.84 0.16 -12.82
CA TYR A 393 18.31 1.38 -13.41
C TYR A 393 19.46 2.32 -13.80
N PRO A 394 19.43 2.89 -15.02
CA PRO A 394 20.44 3.85 -15.41
C PRO A 394 20.29 5.15 -14.61
N ASN A 395 21.41 5.82 -14.37
CA ASN A 395 21.40 7.20 -13.89
C ASN A 395 20.66 8.08 -14.90
N LEU A 396 19.72 8.90 -14.41
CA LEU A 396 18.98 9.81 -15.26
C LEU A 396 19.78 11.11 -15.49
N PRO A 397 19.97 11.55 -16.75
CA PRO A 397 20.62 12.83 -17.02
C PRO A 397 19.92 13.99 -16.31
N GLY A 398 20.70 14.83 -15.63
CA GLY A 398 20.17 16.00 -14.91
C GLY A 398 19.60 15.71 -13.53
N VAL A 399 19.55 14.45 -13.10
CA VAL A 399 19.20 14.07 -11.72
C VAL A 399 20.50 13.86 -10.94
N ALA A 400 20.68 14.63 -9.87
CA ALA A 400 21.81 14.46 -8.97
C ALA A 400 21.65 13.17 -8.14
N GLU A 401 22.76 12.48 -7.90
CA GLU A 401 22.80 11.36 -6.97
C GLU A 401 22.55 11.87 -5.55
N PRO A 402 21.60 11.30 -4.79
CA PRO A 402 21.40 11.67 -3.38
C PRO A 402 22.69 11.48 -2.57
N ASP A 403 23.10 12.50 -1.83
CA ASP A 403 24.27 12.50 -0.97
C ASP A 403 23.94 13.16 0.39
N PRO A 404 23.19 12.46 1.26
CA PRO A 404 22.84 12.99 2.57
C PRO A 404 24.05 13.19 3.49
N ASP A 405 25.14 12.46 3.29
CA ASP A 405 26.34 12.58 4.11
C ASP A 405 27.01 13.95 3.90
N ALA A 406 27.06 14.45 2.66
CA ALA A 406 27.54 15.80 2.36
C ALA A 406 26.69 16.92 2.99
N ARG A 407 25.46 16.61 3.43
CA ARG A 407 24.54 17.55 4.11
C ARG A 407 24.57 17.42 5.63
N GLY A 408 25.35 16.48 6.18
CA GLY A 408 25.41 16.19 7.62
C GLY A 408 25.78 17.40 8.48
N ASP A 409 26.89 18.08 8.17
CA ASP A 409 27.34 19.25 8.94
C ASP A 409 26.33 20.41 8.91
N TRP A 410 25.68 20.62 7.77
CA TRP A 410 24.62 21.61 7.62
C TRP A 410 23.41 21.25 8.51
N ALA A 411 22.94 20.01 8.45
CA ALA A 411 21.81 19.55 9.25
C ALA A 411 22.12 19.61 10.75
N MET A 412 23.32 19.22 11.17
CA MET A 412 23.78 19.31 12.56
C MET A 412 23.81 20.76 13.08
N GLY A 413 24.01 21.75 12.20
CA GLY A 413 23.99 23.17 12.55
C GLY A 413 22.59 23.76 12.79
N ILE A 414 21.52 23.08 12.39
CA ILE A 414 20.13 23.53 12.57
C ILE A 414 19.67 23.23 14.00
N ALA A 415 19.02 24.20 14.65
CA ALA A 415 18.45 24.01 15.99
C ALA A 415 17.33 22.95 15.98
N THR A 416 17.19 22.16 17.05
CA THR A 416 16.28 20.99 17.07
C THR A 416 14.83 21.37 16.78
N GLU A 417 14.39 22.49 17.35
CA GLU A 417 13.07 23.07 17.17
C GLU A 417 12.74 23.45 15.71
N ASN A 418 13.76 23.64 14.86
CA ASN A 418 13.58 24.03 13.46
C ASN A 418 13.80 22.86 12.49
N LEU A 419 14.24 21.69 12.96
CA LEU A 419 14.60 20.57 12.08
C LEU A 419 13.40 20.05 11.28
N LEU A 420 12.22 19.97 11.91
CA LEU A 420 11.02 19.42 11.26
C LEU A 420 10.47 20.40 10.21
N ASP A 421 10.53 21.71 10.45
CA ASP A 421 10.14 22.73 9.48
C ASP A 421 11.06 22.68 8.24
N GLU A 422 12.37 22.56 8.46
CA GLU A 422 13.34 22.38 7.36
C GLU A 422 13.15 21.05 6.62
N LEU A 423 12.71 19.99 7.33
CA LEU A 423 12.40 18.69 6.71
C LEU A 423 11.19 18.81 5.78
N GLU A 424 10.15 19.50 6.20
CA GLU A 424 8.98 19.78 5.37
C GLU A 424 9.38 20.50 4.08
N LEU A 425 10.22 21.54 4.19
CA LEU A 425 10.74 22.30 3.04
C LEU A 425 11.58 21.42 2.11
N ALA A 426 12.44 20.56 2.66
CA ALA A 426 13.26 19.63 1.86
C ALA A 426 12.40 18.61 1.10
N VAL A 427 11.35 18.08 1.73
CA VAL A 427 10.39 17.17 1.07
C VAL A 427 9.63 17.91 -0.04
N ALA A 428 9.15 19.12 0.23
CA ALA A 428 8.49 19.97 -0.76
C ALA A 428 9.38 20.27 -1.97
N ALA A 429 10.67 20.50 -1.72
CA ALA A 429 11.68 20.79 -2.75
C ALA A 429 12.16 19.56 -3.54
N GLN A 430 11.71 18.34 -3.19
CA GLN A 430 12.23 17.09 -3.74
C GLN A 430 13.75 16.95 -3.56
N ASP A 431 14.26 17.28 -2.36
CA ASP A 431 15.68 17.19 -1.99
C ASP A 431 15.93 16.04 -0.98
N PRO A 432 16.25 14.82 -1.46
CA PRO A 432 16.50 13.69 -0.58
C PRO A 432 17.77 13.81 0.25
N SER A 433 18.77 14.54 -0.24
CA SER A 433 20.03 14.69 0.49
C SER A 433 19.79 15.47 1.77
N SER A 434 19.09 16.60 1.66
CA SER A 434 18.72 17.40 2.84
C SER A 434 17.71 16.69 3.72
N ALA A 435 16.65 16.09 3.15
CA ALA A 435 15.61 15.42 3.92
C ALA A 435 16.17 14.27 4.79
N VAL A 436 16.97 13.38 4.21
CA VAL A 436 17.57 12.26 4.97
C VAL A 436 18.59 12.75 6.01
N ALA A 437 19.40 13.76 5.70
CA ALA A 437 20.34 14.34 6.67
C ALA A 437 19.62 14.96 7.89
N LEU A 438 18.49 15.62 7.67
CA LEU A 438 17.64 16.17 8.74
C LEU A 438 17.04 15.05 9.60
N VAL A 439 16.53 13.97 8.99
CA VAL A 439 16.03 12.80 9.72
C VAL A 439 17.12 12.15 10.56
N ARG A 440 18.32 11.93 10.00
CA ARG A 440 19.47 11.40 10.75
C ARG A 440 19.85 12.29 11.93
N THR A 441 19.84 13.60 11.72
CA THR A 441 20.11 14.57 12.79
C THR A 441 19.04 14.53 13.88
N TRP A 442 17.77 14.44 13.50
CA TRP A 442 16.66 14.27 14.44
C TRP A 442 16.84 13.00 15.27
N ASN A 443 17.05 11.85 14.62
CA ASN A 443 17.23 10.56 15.26
C ASN A 443 18.45 10.56 16.20
N GLY A 444 19.56 11.19 15.80
CA GLY A 444 20.76 11.30 16.63
C GLY A 444 20.61 12.18 17.88
N ARG A 445 19.60 13.07 17.91
CA ARG A 445 19.30 13.94 19.06
C ARG A 445 18.27 13.35 20.02
N HIS A 446 17.55 12.31 19.61
CA HIS A 446 16.47 11.71 20.38
C HIS A 446 16.77 10.24 20.68
N ASN A 447 16.83 9.89 21.96
CA ASN A 447 17.11 8.53 22.41
C ASN A 447 16.00 7.56 21.94
N PRO A 448 16.32 6.56 21.08
CA PRO A 448 15.30 5.65 20.51
C PRO A 448 14.65 4.72 21.55
N HIS A 449 15.19 4.64 22.77
CA HIS A 449 14.59 3.88 23.87
C HIS A 449 13.53 4.65 24.67
N GLU A 450 13.38 5.95 24.44
CA GLU A 450 12.35 6.76 25.09
C GLU A 450 10.99 6.56 24.37
N PRO A 451 9.91 6.24 25.11
CA PRO A 451 8.59 6.13 24.51
C PRO A 451 8.20 7.44 23.79
N GLY A 452 7.76 7.32 22.55
CA GLY A 452 7.34 8.47 21.74
C GLY A 452 8.49 9.31 21.17
N ALA A 453 9.75 8.89 21.30
CA ALA A 453 10.93 9.65 20.81
C ALA A 453 10.96 9.90 19.29
N ARG A 454 10.04 9.29 18.54
CA ARG A 454 9.89 9.46 17.09
C ARG A 454 8.52 10.01 16.70
N ASP A 455 7.64 10.28 17.66
CA ASP A 455 6.26 10.63 17.36
C ASP A 455 6.16 11.94 16.56
N ASP A 456 6.93 12.97 16.94
CA ASP A 456 6.90 14.25 16.21
C ASP A 456 7.47 14.12 14.79
N LEU A 457 8.48 13.25 14.61
CA LEU A 457 9.00 12.92 13.29
C LEU A 457 7.95 12.17 12.45
N ILE A 458 7.26 11.18 13.04
CA ILE A 458 6.19 10.45 12.37
C ILE A 458 5.06 11.39 11.97
N ARG A 459 4.64 12.30 12.85
CA ARG A 459 3.62 13.32 12.56
C ARG A 459 4.04 14.22 11.40
N MET A 460 5.29 14.70 11.40
CA MET A 460 5.80 15.54 10.31
C MET A 460 5.84 14.80 8.97
N LEU A 461 6.33 13.56 8.94
CA LEU A 461 6.37 12.76 7.71
C LEU A 461 4.95 12.39 7.23
N ALA A 462 4.03 12.09 8.15
CA ALA A 462 2.61 11.85 7.84
C ALA A 462 1.95 13.09 7.23
N HIS A 463 2.20 14.27 7.82
CA HIS A 463 1.76 15.56 7.30
C HIS A 463 2.31 15.81 5.89
N CYS A 464 3.60 15.58 5.66
CA CYS A 464 4.22 15.68 4.34
C CYS A 464 3.60 14.72 3.31
N ALA A 465 3.34 13.47 3.70
CA ALA A 465 2.63 12.50 2.86
C ALA A 465 1.22 12.99 2.50
N GLY A 466 0.54 13.63 3.46
CA GLY A 466 -0.76 14.31 3.36
C GLY A 466 -0.97 15.22 2.16
N LYS A 467 0.08 15.95 1.76
CA LYS A 467 -0.04 17.09 0.85
C LYS A 467 -0.19 16.71 -0.62
N TYR A 468 0.36 15.57 -1.01
CA TYR A 468 0.47 15.22 -2.42
C TYR A 468 -0.75 14.44 -2.89
N GLN A 469 -1.40 14.94 -3.94
CA GLN A 469 -2.64 14.37 -4.47
C GLN A 469 -2.40 13.31 -5.55
N GLY A 470 -3.41 12.47 -5.77
CA GLY A 470 -3.51 11.59 -6.94
C GLY A 470 -2.57 10.37 -6.92
N ASP A 471 -1.83 10.15 -5.83
CA ASP A 471 -0.89 9.05 -5.71
C ASP A 471 -0.99 8.33 -4.36
N ALA A 472 -1.79 7.26 -4.31
CA ALA A 472 -2.01 6.47 -3.11
C ALA A 472 -0.73 5.79 -2.58
N HIS A 473 0.33 5.66 -3.39
CA HIS A 473 1.61 5.10 -2.93
C HIS A 473 2.23 5.91 -1.80
N ILE A 474 2.05 7.23 -1.83
CA ILE A 474 2.63 8.16 -0.86
C ILE A 474 2.11 7.82 0.55
N PHE A 475 0.81 7.61 0.67
CA PHE A 475 0.14 7.27 1.92
C PHE A 475 0.33 5.80 2.32
N ARG A 476 0.31 4.89 1.34
CA ARG A 476 0.36 3.46 1.62
C ARG A 476 1.69 3.05 2.27
N ASN A 477 2.83 3.51 1.74
CA ASN A 477 4.14 3.19 2.32
C ASN A 477 4.29 3.71 3.75
N ALA A 478 3.70 4.87 4.06
CA ALA A 478 3.73 5.43 5.40
C ALA A 478 3.15 4.46 6.44
N CYS A 479 2.05 3.77 6.11
CA CYS A 479 1.43 2.79 7.00
C CYS A 479 2.39 1.63 7.32
N SER A 480 3.00 1.06 6.28
CA SER A 480 3.95 -0.05 6.42
C SER A 480 5.20 0.36 7.19
N VAL A 481 5.72 1.58 6.96
CA VAL A 481 6.87 2.14 7.69
C VAL A 481 6.56 2.27 9.18
N ILE A 482 5.41 2.88 9.53
CA ILE A 482 5.00 3.08 10.92
C ILE A 482 4.81 1.73 11.62
N GLU A 483 4.12 0.80 10.97
CA GLU A 483 3.88 -0.53 11.53
C GLU A 483 5.19 -1.30 11.75
N GLU A 484 6.08 -1.32 10.76
CA GLU A 484 7.38 -1.97 10.94
C GLU A 484 8.22 -1.26 12.01
N TYR A 485 8.19 0.06 12.11
CA TYR A 485 8.85 0.74 13.23
C TYR A 485 8.32 0.28 14.59
N GLN A 486 7.00 0.11 14.72
CA GLN A 486 6.37 -0.28 15.97
C GLN A 486 6.58 -1.77 16.31
N LEU A 487 6.50 -2.66 15.32
CA LEU A 487 6.39 -4.11 15.55
C LEU A 487 7.63 -4.91 15.17
N ASN A 488 8.56 -4.35 14.39
CA ASN A 488 9.78 -5.04 13.99
C ASN A 488 10.71 -5.25 15.21
N THR A 489 11.29 -6.44 15.26
CA THR A 489 12.13 -6.93 16.38
C THR A 489 13.61 -6.54 16.27
N ALA A 490 14.01 -5.85 15.19
CA ALA A 490 15.34 -5.24 15.10
C ALA A 490 15.58 -4.23 16.24
N SER A 491 16.85 -3.94 16.54
CA SER A 491 17.17 -2.98 17.59
C SER A 491 16.60 -1.59 17.26
N PRO A 492 16.21 -0.78 18.26
CA PRO A 492 15.63 0.54 18.01
C PRO A 492 16.45 1.43 17.07
N GLU A 493 17.78 1.37 17.17
CA GLU A 493 18.70 2.11 16.30
C GLU A 493 18.64 1.65 14.84
N ARG A 494 18.47 0.34 14.60
CA ARG A 494 18.32 -0.19 13.23
C ARG A 494 17.02 0.25 12.60
N LYS A 495 15.97 0.42 13.39
CA LYS A 495 14.65 0.83 12.91
C LYS A 495 14.61 2.29 12.45
N ASP A 496 15.56 3.13 12.87
CA ASP A 496 15.64 4.52 12.42
C ASP A 496 15.79 4.65 10.89
N VAL A 497 16.37 3.63 10.22
CA VAL A 497 16.47 3.60 8.75
C VAL A 497 15.11 3.59 8.06
N LEU A 498 14.04 3.16 8.74
CA LEU A 498 12.68 3.17 8.21
C LEU A 498 12.18 4.61 7.98
N PHE A 499 12.57 5.55 8.86
CA PHE A 499 12.25 6.96 8.69
C PHE A 499 13.14 7.64 7.65
N GLU A 500 14.41 7.24 7.58
CA GLU A 500 15.30 7.69 6.49
C GLU A 500 14.73 7.27 5.13
N PHE A 501 14.27 6.01 5.03
CA PHE A 501 13.61 5.48 3.84
C PHE A 501 12.35 6.26 3.48
N TRP A 502 11.50 6.53 4.46
CA TRP A 502 10.26 7.26 4.21
C TRP A 502 10.53 8.71 3.77
N ALA A 503 11.47 9.40 4.42
CA ALA A 503 11.88 10.74 4.01
C ALA A 503 12.51 10.73 2.60
N HIS A 504 13.39 9.78 2.30
CA HIS A 504 13.98 9.63 0.97
C HIS A 504 12.90 9.39 -0.09
N PHE A 505 11.93 8.53 0.19
CA PHE A 505 10.80 8.28 -0.70
C PHE A 505 9.97 9.56 -0.93
N LEU A 506 9.56 10.24 0.13
CA LEU A 506 8.76 11.46 0.04
C LEU A 506 9.48 12.59 -0.70
N SER A 507 10.81 12.67 -0.62
CA SER A 507 11.62 13.73 -1.20
C SER A 507 12.29 13.37 -2.52
N PHE A 508 12.15 12.14 -3.01
CA PHE A 508 12.80 11.73 -4.27
C PHE A 508 11.88 11.06 -5.26
N TYR A 509 10.84 10.35 -4.82
CA TYR A 509 9.95 9.68 -5.75
C TYR A 509 9.33 10.66 -6.75
N LYS A 510 9.35 10.28 -8.02
CA LYS A 510 8.69 11.05 -9.09
C LYS A 510 7.17 10.97 -8.92
N LYS A 511 6.62 11.93 -8.18
CA LYS A 511 5.18 12.10 -7.97
C LYS A 511 4.46 12.32 -9.30
N ARG A 512 3.22 11.84 -9.39
CA ARG A 512 2.31 12.10 -10.53
C ARG A 512 2.06 13.59 -10.75
N THR A 513 1.84 14.31 -9.65
CA THR A 513 1.69 15.77 -9.63
C THR A 513 2.35 16.36 -8.38
N LEU A 514 2.80 17.61 -8.49
CA LEU A 514 3.23 18.43 -7.35
C LEU A 514 2.13 19.40 -6.90
N ALA A 515 0.98 19.41 -7.59
CA ALA A 515 -0.16 20.21 -7.20
C ALA A 515 -0.75 19.71 -5.85
N THR A 516 -1.32 20.65 -5.12
CA THR A 516 -1.88 20.46 -3.78
C THR A 516 -3.38 20.77 -3.73
N ASP A 517 -4.06 20.81 -4.87
CA ASP A 517 -5.49 21.14 -5.00
C ASP A 517 -6.39 20.37 -4.00
N CYS A 518 -6.15 19.06 -3.80
CA CYS A 518 -6.90 18.25 -2.85
C CYS A 518 -6.66 18.70 -1.39
N TYR A 519 -5.40 18.98 -1.05
CA TYR A 519 -5.01 19.52 0.26
C TYR A 519 -5.61 20.92 0.48
N ASP A 520 -5.52 21.80 -0.51
CA ASP A 520 -6.06 23.15 -0.45
C ASP A 520 -7.59 23.14 -0.33
N MET A 521 -8.27 22.28 -1.10
CA MET A 521 -9.71 22.02 -0.99
C MET A 521 -10.09 21.51 0.40
N TYR A 522 -9.34 20.55 0.94
CA TYR A 522 -9.58 20.03 2.30
C TYR A 522 -9.55 21.15 3.34
N HIS A 523 -8.51 21.99 3.31
CA HIS A 523 -8.36 23.10 4.25
C HIS A 523 -9.40 24.20 4.07
N ARG A 524 -9.98 24.40 2.88
CA ARG A 524 -11.15 25.28 2.72
C ARG A 524 -12.36 24.81 3.55
N HIS A 525 -12.53 23.50 3.75
CA HIS A 525 -13.65 22.93 4.50
C HIS A 525 -13.35 22.72 5.98
N PHE A 526 -12.13 22.30 6.33
CA PHE A 526 -11.78 21.87 7.68
C PHE A 526 -10.71 22.71 8.37
N GLY A 527 -10.09 23.65 7.65
CA GLY A 527 -9.05 24.52 8.18
C GLY A 527 -9.58 25.57 9.17
N PRO A 528 -8.68 26.28 9.89
CA PRO A 528 -9.07 27.25 10.93
C PRO A 528 -10.03 28.36 10.46
N ASP A 529 -9.98 28.71 9.18
CA ASP A 529 -10.79 29.78 8.59
C ASP A 529 -12.18 29.32 8.09
N SER A 530 -12.50 28.02 8.15
CA SER A 530 -13.78 27.49 7.65
C SER A 530 -15.01 27.90 8.49
N GLY A 531 -14.80 28.61 9.61
CA GLY A 531 -15.83 29.02 10.57
C GLY A 531 -16.35 30.47 10.50
N ASN A 532 -15.80 31.37 9.69
CA ASN A 532 -16.20 32.81 9.71
C ASN A 532 -17.31 33.19 8.70
N GLY A 533 -18.34 32.36 8.58
CA GLY A 533 -19.45 32.57 7.64
C GLY A 533 -20.87 32.60 8.22
N SER A 534 -21.05 32.49 9.54
CA SER A 534 -22.39 32.56 10.15
C SER A 534 -22.38 33.03 11.61
N GLY A 535 -22.00 34.29 11.83
CA GLY A 535 -22.31 35.02 13.05
C GLY A 535 -23.04 36.31 12.68
N ASN A 536 -24.38 36.29 12.77
CA ASN A 536 -25.19 37.50 12.75
C ASN A 536 -24.83 38.36 13.98
N ASP A 537 -24.42 39.61 13.73
CA ASP A 537 -24.89 40.78 14.49
C ASP A 537 -25.77 41.62 13.56
#